data_AF-A0A969Z8Y1-F1
#
_entry.id   AF-A0A969Z8Y1-F1
#
_cell.length_a   1.000
_cell.length_b   1.000
_cell.length_c   1.000
_cell.angle_alpha   90.00
_cell.angle_beta   90.00
_cell.angle_gamma   90.00
#
_symmetry.space_group_name_H-M   'P 1'
#
loop_
_entity.id
_entity.type
_entity.pdbx_description
1 polymer ?
#
loop_
_entity_poly.entity_id
_entity_poly.type
_entity_poly.pdbx_seq_one_letter_code
_entity_poly.pdbx_strand_id
1 'polypeptide(L)'
;MDITQKRYLVQENKAFLKWYKEQLNNGYLPLLTLEEIQELINKMTIWYEWKYPSRELDKIQDIRFKDIQTIMDNFTLDQLNYRLNDREIEILDCCNYRASTTARVPISVNLDENKNSCDINDFETIIFLSLYLKTKSQKEIGITATAEGKIINSFNSINKKYLKKTNATTLEELLAFLEAKKYCGLDYTDLKKCILNKQIDKELRKKIIKMASLSLIYSPNTILEHGHYRAEKLIEEFNEYYGLNLSIKEIDLFTNEDDLEEKNEPVEIVLPNKNELSPNKRRRLFRR
;
A
#
# COMPACT_ATOMS: atom_id res chain seq x y z
N MET A 1 26.72 8.17 20.64
CA MET A 1 25.60 7.63 19.86
C MET A 1 25.79 8.17 18.47
N ASP A 2 26.09 7.28 17.52
CA ASP A 2 26.51 7.65 16.18
C ASP A 2 25.28 8.02 15.34
N ILE A 3 25.40 9.05 14.50
CA ILE A 3 24.28 9.72 13.79
C ILE A 3 23.60 8.78 12.77
N THR A 4 24.22 7.63 12.49
CA THR A 4 23.74 6.49 11.71
C THR A 4 22.57 5.71 12.35
N GLN A 5 22.29 5.87 13.65
CA GLN A 5 21.48 4.93 14.44
C GLN A 5 19.95 5.13 14.44
N LYS A 6 19.41 6.07 13.63
CA LYS A 6 17.97 6.42 13.66
C LYS A 6 17.28 6.47 12.30
N ARG A 7 17.85 5.85 11.27
CA ARG A 7 17.34 5.89 9.88
C ARG A 7 15.97 5.22 9.67
N TYR A 8 15.51 4.43 10.62
CA TYR A 8 14.16 3.87 10.64
C TYR A 8 13.11 4.82 11.25
N LEU A 9 13.52 5.95 11.84
CA LEU A 9 12.62 7.00 12.29
C LEU A 9 12.23 7.87 11.09
N VAL A 10 10.96 7.79 10.71
CA VAL A 10 10.38 8.48 9.54
C VAL A 10 10.67 9.98 9.56
N GLN A 11 10.53 10.61 10.72
CA GLN A 11 10.75 12.07 10.86
C GLN A 11 12.24 12.46 10.82
N GLU A 12 13.16 11.52 11.05
CA GLU A 12 14.60 11.79 11.01
C GLU A 12 15.24 11.34 9.67
N ASN A 13 14.51 10.57 8.85
CA ASN A 13 14.99 10.07 7.55
C ASN A 13 14.76 11.11 6.43
N LYS A 14 15.78 11.94 6.18
CA LYS A 14 15.71 13.03 5.18
C LYS A 14 15.41 12.56 3.76
N ALA A 15 16.00 11.46 3.30
CA ALA A 15 15.77 10.97 1.95
C ALA A 15 14.35 10.45 1.76
N PHE A 16 13.82 9.73 2.76
CA PHE A 16 12.42 9.34 2.78
C PHE A 16 11.50 10.58 2.72
N LEU A 17 11.76 11.59 3.55
CA LEU A 17 10.96 12.81 3.60
C LEU A 17 11.00 13.59 2.29
N LYS A 18 12.18 13.71 1.65
CA LYS A 18 12.37 14.32 0.33
C LYS A 18 11.59 13.55 -0.74
N TRP A 19 11.78 12.23 -0.82
CA TRP A 19 11.06 11.37 -1.75
C TRP A 19 9.54 11.49 -1.56
N TYR A 20 9.07 11.48 -0.32
CA TYR A 20 7.66 11.57 0.02
C TYR A 20 7.07 12.93 -0.37
N LYS A 21 7.80 14.02 -0.12
CA LYS A 21 7.40 15.38 -0.55
C LYS A 21 7.32 15.50 -2.07
N GLU A 22 8.27 14.93 -2.80
CA GLU A 22 8.24 14.88 -4.27
C GLU A 22 7.00 14.13 -4.78
N GLN A 23 6.66 13.00 -4.16
CA GLN A 23 5.47 12.23 -4.50
C GLN A 23 4.17 13.04 -4.28
N LEU A 24 4.06 13.73 -3.14
CA LEU A 24 2.91 14.62 -2.86
C LEU A 24 2.78 15.72 -3.91
N ASN A 25 3.90 16.36 -4.30
CA ASN A 25 3.91 17.39 -5.33
C ASN A 25 3.49 16.86 -6.71
N ASN A 26 3.77 15.58 -7.00
CA ASN A 26 3.35 14.91 -8.22
C ASN A 26 1.86 14.49 -8.22
N GLY A 27 1.13 14.76 -7.13
CA GLY A 27 -0.30 14.48 -7.02
C GLY A 27 -0.64 13.16 -6.33
N TYR A 28 0.32 12.56 -5.62
CA TYR A 28 0.07 11.42 -4.75
C TYR A 28 -0.92 11.76 -3.64
N LEU A 29 -1.91 10.89 -3.43
CA LEU A 29 -2.87 10.98 -2.34
C LEU A 29 -2.53 9.93 -1.28
N PRO A 30 -1.91 10.33 -0.16
CA PRO A 30 -1.33 9.39 0.79
C PRO A 30 -2.38 8.54 1.49
N LEU A 31 -2.17 7.22 1.49
CA LEU A 31 -3.01 6.31 2.25
C LEU A 31 -2.68 6.32 3.74
N LEU A 32 -1.45 6.68 4.14
CA LEU A 32 -1.03 6.79 5.53
C LEU A 32 -0.31 8.13 5.73
N THR A 33 -0.50 8.73 6.90
CA THR A 33 0.30 9.87 7.37
C THR A 33 1.69 9.43 7.81
N LEU A 34 2.63 10.37 7.97
CA LEU A 34 3.99 10.04 8.44
C LEU A 34 3.96 9.37 9.82
N GLU A 35 3.05 9.79 10.69
CA GLU A 35 2.85 9.19 12.01
C GLU A 35 2.30 7.76 11.90
N GLU A 36 1.29 7.53 11.04
CA GLU A 36 0.74 6.19 10.79
C GLU A 36 1.78 5.25 10.17
N ILE A 37 2.67 5.77 9.31
CA ILE A 37 3.80 5.01 8.74
C ILE A 37 4.78 4.60 9.85
N GLN A 38 5.13 5.51 10.75
CA GLN A 38 6.00 5.19 11.89
C GLN A 38 5.35 4.16 12.83
N GLU A 39 4.05 4.29 13.08
CA GLU A 39 3.30 3.35 13.91
C GLU A 39 3.30 1.94 13.29
N LEU A 40 3.10 1.84 11.97
CA LEU A 40 3.17 0.57 11.25
C LEU A 40 4.57 -0.08 11.36
N ILE A 41 5.63 0.72 11.15
CA ILE A 41 7.02 0.28 11.34
C ILE A 41 7.24 -0.27 12.75
N ASN A 42 6.72 0.42 13.78
CA ASN A 42 6.86 0.00 15.16
C ASN A 42 6.09 -1.30 15.43
N LYS A 43 4.85 -1.43 14.93
CA LYS A 43 4.04 -2.67 15.05
C LYS A 43 4.75 -3.86 14.41
N MET A 44 5.29 -3.69 13.21
CA MET A 44 6.08 -4.71 12.52
C MET A 44 7.34 -5.07 13.33
N THR A 45 8.07 -4.07 13.84
CA THR A 45 9.27 -4.31 14.67
C THR A 45 8.93 -5.15 15.90
N ILE A 46 7.93 -4.72 16.68
CA ILE A 46 7.50 -5.42 17.91
C ILE A 46 7.05 -6.84 17.59
N TRP A 47 6.33 -7.04 16.49
CA TRP A 47 5.87 -8.36 16.06
C TRP A 47 7.03 -9.34 15.89
N TYR A 48 8.09 -8.93 15.19
CA TYR A 48 9.26 -9.78 14.95
C TYR A 48 10.16 -9.93 16.18
N GLU A 49 10.21 -8.94 17.07
CA GLU A 49 10.84 -9.09 18.38
C GLU A 49 10.14 -10.15 19.25
N TRP A 50 8.80 -10.21 19.21
CA TRP A 50 8.02 -11.22 19.93
C TRP A 50 8.08 -12.60 19.28
N LYS A 51 8.05 -12.65 17.94
CA LYS A 51 8.17 -13.90 17.18
C LYS A 51 9.54 -14.57 17.40
N TYR A 52 10.59 -13.77 17.54
CA TYR A 52 11.98 -14.23 17.70
C TYR A 52 12.63 -13.64 18.96
N PRO A 53 12.26 -14.10 20.16
CA PRO A 53 12.76 -13.54 21.40
C PRO A 53 14.28 -13.79 21.58
N SER A 54 15.02 -12.78 22.04
CA SER A 54 16.50 -12.82 22.12
C SER A 54 17.04 -14.04 22.88
N ARG A 55 16.41 -14.40 24.02
CA ARG A 55 16.79 -15.56 24.85
C ARG A 55 16.82 -16.87 24.06
N GLU A 56 15.95 -16.99 23.07
CA GLU A 56 15.83 -18.19 22.27
C GLU A 56 16.78 -18.14 21.05
N LEU A 57 17.08 -16.94 20.54
CA LEU A 57 18.12 -16.72 19.52
C LEU A 57 19.53 -17.09 20.04
N ASP A 58 19.84 -16.81 21.30
CA ASP A 58 21.11 -17.24 21.92
C ASP A 58 21.29 -18.77 21.90
N LYS A 59 20.19 -19.52 21.92
CA LYS A 59 20.18 -21.00 21.87
C LYS A 59 20.22 -21.56 20.46
N ILE A 60 20.14 -20.74 19.42
CA ILE A 60 20.21 -21.18 18.01
C ILE A 60 21.57 -21.82 17.71
N GLN A 61 22.61 -21.49 18.47
CA GLN A 61 23.90 -22.20 18.41
C GLN A 61 23.87 -23.59 19.08
N ASP A 62 22.88 -23.88 19.94
CA ASP A 62 22.77 -25.08 20.79
C ASP A 62 21.39 -25.76 20.68
N ILE A 63 21.13 -26.46 19.56
CA ILE A 63 20.28 -27.66 19.36
C ILE A 63 18.82 -27.66 19.92
N ARG A 64 18.31 -26.59 20.55
CA ARG A 64 16.99 -26.56 21.21
C ARG A 64 15.94 -25.73 20.46
N PHE A 65 15.84 -25.96 19.15
CA PHE A 65 14.87 -25.28 18.28
C PHE A 65 13.41 -25.73 18.43
N LYS A 66 13.15 -26.90 19.06
CA LYS A 66 11.82 -27.52 19.07
C LYS A 66 10.75 -26.67 19.78
N ASP A 67 11.13 -25.91 20.81
CA ASP A 67 10.16 -25.14 21.61
C ASP A 67 9.80 -23.78 20.96
N ILE A 68 10.66 -23.25 20.09
CA ILE A 68 10.42 -21.98 19.36
C ILE A 68 9.51 -22.22 18.16
N GLN A 69 9.61 -23.40 17.53
CA GLN A 69 8.85 -23.73 16.33
C GLN A 69 7.34 -23.53 16.55
N THR A 70 6.81 -23.93 17.71
CA THR A 70 5.40 -23.73 18.06
C THR A 70 5.01 -22.26 18.17
N ILE A 71 5.92 -21.37 18.60
CA ILE A 71 5.68 -19.92 18.61
C ILE A 71 5.70 -19.41 17.16
N MET A 72 6.71 -19.79 16.38
CA MET A 72 6.86 -19.37 14.99
C MET A 72 5.66 -19.75 14.13
N ASP A 73 5.16 -20.98 14.28
CA ASP A 73 4.02 -21.52 13.53
C ASP A 73 2.72 -20.73 13.82
N ASN A 74 2.62 -20.10 14.99
CA ASN A 74 1.44 -19.31 15.38
C ASN A 74 1.59 -17.81 15.12
N PHE A 75 2.79 -17.31 14.83
CA PHE A 75 3.06 -15.90 14.52
C PHE A 75 3.14 -15.67 13.00
N THR A 76 2.05 -15.99 12.29
CA THR A 76 1.96 -15.82 10.83
C THR A 76 1.69 -14.36 10.42
N LEU A 77 1.87 -14.03 9.13
CA LEU A 77 1.50 -12.71 8.61
C LEU A 77 -0.02 -12.46 8.68
N ASP A 78 -0.85 -13.49 8.58
CA ASP A 78 -2.30 -13.36 8.86
C ASP A 78 -2.55 -12.88 10.29
N GLN A 79 -1.79 -13.41 11.26
CA GLN A 79 -1.86 -12.97 12.65
C GLN A 79 -1.34 -11.54 12.86
N LEU A 80 -0.32 -11.12 12.12
CA LEU A 80 0.08 -9.72 12.07
C LEU A 80 -1.07 -8.85 11.55
N ASN A 81 -1.72 -9.23 10.45
CA ASN A 81 -2.82 -8.48 9.85
C ASN A 81 -3.98 -8.22 10.83
N TYR A 82 -4.32 -9.17 11.71
CA TYR A 82 -5.35 -8.96 12.76
C TYR A 82 -5.00 -7.85 13.78
N ARG A 83 -3.75 -7.39 13.82
CA ARG A 83 -3.27 -6.32 14.72
C ARG A 83 -3.11 -4.98 14.01
N LEU A 84 -3.28 -4.97 12.69
CA LEU A 84 -3.20 -3.79 11.85
C LEU A 84 -4.60 -3.26 11.55
N ASN A 85 -4.71 -1.96 11.28
CA ASN A 85 -5.94 -1.37 10.80
C ASN A 85 -6.10 -1.55 9.28
N ASP A 86 -7.31 -1.35 8.75
CA ASP A 86 -7.63 -1.58 7.33
C ASP A 86 -6.68 -0.84 6.36
N ARG A 87 -6.23 0.38 6.69
CA ARG A 87 -5.33 1.18 5.82
C ARG A 87 -3.90 0.66 5.85
N GLU A 88 -3.45 0.20 7.01
CA GLU A 88 -2.15 -0.46 7.17
C GLU A 88 -2.11 -1.77 6.37
N ILE A 89 -3.16 -2.58 6.48
CA ILE A 89 -3.32 -3.81 5.69
C ILE A 89 -3.36 -3.47 4.20
N GLU A 90 -4.12 -2.45 3.78
CA GLU A 90 -4.21 -2.08 2.35
C GLU A 90 -2.86 -1.65 1.75
N ILE A 91 -1.99 -0.99 2.53
CA ILE A 91 -0.61 -0.70 2.13
C ILE A 91 0.24 -1.97 2.01
N LEU A 92 0.12 -2.94 2.94
CA LEU A 92 0.94 -4.15 2.94
C LEU A 92 0.47 -5.20 1.91
N ASP A 93 -0.83 -5.42 1.81
CA ASP A 93 -1.43 -6.59 1.16
C ASP A 93 -1.45 -6.44 -0.37
N CYS A 94 -2.15 -5.42 -0.86
CA CYS A 94 -2.50 -5.37 -2.29
C CYS A 94 -2.20 -4.05 -2.99
N CYS A 95 -1.94 -2.95 -2.26
CA CYS A 95 -1.81 -1.61 -2.86
C CYS A 95 -2.89 -1.42 -3.96
N ASN A 96 -4.16 -1.65 -3.59
CA ASN A 96 -5.26 -1.60 -4.54
C ASN A 96 -5.30 -0.24 -5.24
N TYR A 97 -5.86 -0.18 -6.44
CA TYR A 97 -6.10 1.13 -7.03
C TYR A 97 -7.10 1.90 -6.15
N ARG A 98 -6.82 3.18 -5.93
CA ARG A 98 -7.65 4.08 -5.13
C ARG A 98 -8.05 5.30 -5.96
N ALA A 99 -9.34 5.59 -5.98
CA ALA A 99 -9.90 6.79 -6.58
C ALA A 99 -10.57 7.67 -5.51
N SER A 100 -10.92 8.90 -5.88
CA SER A 100 -11.75 9.78 -5.05
C SER A 100 -13.10 9.17 -4.68
N THR A 101 -13.60 8.24 -5.51
CA THR A 101 -14.86 7.51 -5.30
C THR A 101 -14.65 6.01 -5.48
N THR A 102 -14.82 5.27 -4.39
CA THR A 102 -14.84 3.80 -4.34
C THR A 102 -16.15 3.34 -3.73
N ALA A 103 -16.73 2.25 -4.22
CA ALA A 103 -17.88 1.62 -3.57
C ALA A 103 -17.64 0.12 -3.40
N ARG A 104 -18.16 -0.44 -2.29
CA ARG A 104 -18.25 -1.89 -2.12
C ARG A 104 -19.56 -2.36 -2.75
N VAL A 105 -19.47 -3.25 -3.72
CA VAL A 105 -20.61 -3.76 -4.48
C VAL A 105 -20.79 -5.25 -4.13
N PRO A 106 -22.00 -5.71 -3.79
CA PRO A 106 -22.22 -7.11 -3.46
C PRO A 106 -21.98 -8.01 -4.67
N ILE A 107 -21.28 -9.11 -4.45
CA ILE A 107 -21.16 -10.24 -5.38
C ILE A 107 -22.38 -11.14 -5.16
N SER A 108 -23.33 -11.07 -6.08
CA SER A 108 -24.47 -12.00 -6.10
C SER A 108 -24.09 -13.26 -6.87
N VAL A 109 -24.33 -14.43 -6.27
CA VAL A 109 -24.26 -15.71 -6.98
C VAL A 109 -25.69 -16.22 -7.18
N ASN A 110 -26.06 -16.53 -8.42
CA ASN A 110 -27.30 -17.24 -8.68
C ASN A 110 -27.12 -18.69 -8.24
N LEU A 111 -27.69 -19.04 -7.08
CA LEU A 111 -27.55 -20.38 -6.50
C LEU A 111 -28.58 -21.39 -7.05
N ASP A 112 -29.53 -20.96 -7.88
CA ASP A 112 -30.50 -21.83 -8.54
C ASP A 112 -31.06 -21.13 -9.78
N GLU A 113 -30.99 -21.74 -10.98
CA GLU A 113 -31.62 -21.20 -12.20
C GLU A 113 -33.15 -21.09 -12.09
N ASN A 114 -33.75 -21.73 -11.08
CA ASN A 114 -35.20 -21.82 -10.88
C ASN A 114 -35.74 -21.07 -9.65
N LYS A 115 -34.90 -20.30 -8.93
CA LYS A 115 -35.35 -19.43 -7.83
C LYS A 115 -34.82 -18.02 -8.02
N ASN A 116 -35.73 -17.04 -8.02
CA ASN A 116 -35.43 -15.60 -7.98
C ASN A 116 -34.85 -15.16 -6.61
N SER A 117 -33.98 -15.96 -5.99
CA SER A 117 -33.28 -15.62 -4.76
C SER A 117 -31.80 -15.45 -5.07
N CYS A 118 -31.36 -14.19 -5.13
CA CYS A 118 -29.94 -13.86 -5.16
C CYS A 118 -29.45 -13.75 -3.72
N ASP A 119 -28.58 -14.65 -3.29
CA ASP A 119 -27.84 -14.47 -2.05
C ASP A 119 -26.55 -13.69 -2.31
N ILE A 120 -26.24 -12.78 -1.38
CA ILE A 120 -25.00 -12.01 -1.39
C ILE A 120 -23.95 -12.86 -0.67
N ASN A 121 -23.00 -13.39 -1.43
CA ASN A 121 -21.94 -14.23 -0.88
C ASN A 121 -20.73 -13.42 -0.40
N ASP A 122 -20.46 -12.27 -1.04
CA ASP A 122 -19.30 -11.44 -0.70
C ASP A 122 -19.49 -9.99 -1.22
N PHE A 123 -18.53 -9.10 -0.97
CA PHE A 123 -18.49 -7.73 -1.48
C PHE A 123 -17.16 -7.45 -2.18
N GLU A 124 -17.22 -7.00 -3.44
CA GLU A 124 -16.06 -6.55 -4.18
C GLU A 124 -15.91 -5.03 -4.10
N THR A 125 -14.67 -4.54 -3.95
CA THR A 125 -14.39 -3.11 -4.07
C THR A 125 -14.30 -2.73 -5.54
N ILE A 126 -15.19 -1.84 -5.97
CA ILE A 126 -15.22 -1.27 -7.32
C ILE A 126 -14.81 0.19 -7.27
N ILE A 127 -13.99 0.56 -8.25
CA ILE A 127 -13.44 1.90 -8.44
C ILE A 127 -14.25 2.59 -9.51
N PHE A 128 -14.72 3.79 -9.19
CA PHE A 128 -15.42 4.66 -10.12
C PHE A 128 -14.49 5.82 -10.49
N LEU A 129 -14.10 5.85 -11.76
CA LEU A 129 -13.29 6.92 -12.33
C LEU A 129 -14.12 7.72 -13.32
N SER A 130 -13.87 9.02 -13.36
CA SER A 130 -14.59 9.95 -14.20
C SER A 130 -13.61 10.58 -15.17
N LEU A 131 -13.94 10.56 -16.46
CA LEU A 131 -13.24 11.36 -17.48
C LEU A 131 -14.15 12.49 -17.91
N TYR A 132 -13.62 13.71 -17.99
CA TYR A 132 -14.42 14.89 -18.27
C TYR A 132 -14.10 15.43 -19.66
N LEU A 133 -15.14 15.70 -20.46
CA LEU A 133 -14.96 16.47 -21.68
C LEU A 133 -14.73 17.95 -21.32
N LYS A 134 -13.68 18.57 -21.86
CA LYS A 134 -13.33 19.98 -21.63
C LYS A 134 -14.33 21.00 -22.20
N THR A 135 -15.45 20.55 -22.77
CA THR A 135 -16.49 21.43 -23.33
C THR A 135 -17.48 21.88 -22.24
N LYS A 136 -18.15 23.02 -22.46
CA LYS A 136 -19.03 23.76 -21.52
C LYS A 136 -20.16 22.96 -20.82
N SER A 137 -20.36 21.68 -21.13
CA SER A 137 -21.41 20.85 -20.54
C SER A 137 -20.91 19.71 -19.63
N GLN A 138 -19.60 19.63 -19.30
CA GLN A 138 -19.02 18.64 -18.38
C GLN A 138 -19.67 17.25 -18.50
N LYS A 139 -19.73 16.72 -19.72
CA LYS A 139 -20.22 15.34 -19.89
C LYS A 139 -19.17 14.40 -19.34
N GLU A 140 -19.60 13.62 -18.35
CA GLU A 140 -18.79 12.63 -17.64
C GLU A 140 -18.80 11.29 -18.38
N ILE A 141 -17.62 10.71 -18.53
CA ILE A 141 -17.41 9.34 -19.01
C ILE A 141 -16.99 8.52 -17.79
N GLY A 142 -17.94 7.76 -17.23
CA GLY A 142 -17.66 6.87 -16.10
C GLY A 142 -16.92 5.61 -16.54
N ILE A 143 -15.86 5.25 -15.84
CA ILE A 143 -15.13 3.98 -15.94
C ILE A 143 -15.30 3.24 -14.62
N THR A 144 -15.61 1.95 -14.72
CA THR A 144 -15.65 1.04 -13.58
C THR A 144 -14.54 0.01 -13.69
N ALA A 145 -13.78 -0.14 -12.61
CA ALA A 145 -12.71 -1.13 -12.52
C ALA A 145 -12.75 -1.86 -11.18
N THR A 146 -12.21 -3.08 -11.13
CA THR A 146 -11.95 -3.82 -9.89
C THR A 146 -10.85 -3.12 -9.08
N ALA A 147 -10.71 -3.47 -7.81
CA ALA A 147 -9.60 -3.02 -6.96
C ALA A 147 -8.21 -3.36 -7.55
N GLU A 148 -8.13 -4.42 -8.36
CA GLU A 148 -6.94 -4.87 -9.09
C GLU A 148 -6.70 -4.12 -10.41
N GLY A 149 -7.63 -3.23 -10.81
CA GLY A 149 -7.52 -2.38 -12.01
C GLY A 149 -8.07 -3.01 -13.28
N LYS A 150 -8.79 -4.13 -13.19
CA LYS A 150 -9.45 -4.74 -14.33
C LYS A 150 -10.74 -3.98 -14.65
N ILE A 151 -10.90 -3.55 -15.90
CA ILE A 151 -12.08 -2.80 -16.33
C ILE A 151 -13.29 -3.75 -16.41
N ILE A 152 -14.34 -3.46 -15.66
CA ILE A 152 -15.50 -4.37 -15.50
C ILE A 152 -16.57 -4.10 -16.56
N ASN A 153 -16.91 -2.83 -16.80
CA ASN A 153 -18.04 -2.52 -17.68
C ASN A 153 -17.76 -1.42 -18.69
N SER A 154 -17.95 -1.81 -19.95
CA SER A 154 -17.81 -0.98 -21.13
C SER A 154 -18.94 0.03 -21.19
N PHE A 155 -18.56 1.27 -20.95
CA PHE A 155 -18.95 2.37 -21.80
C PHE A 155 -20.47 2.61 -22.03
N ASN A 156 -21.06 3.52 -21.25
CA ASN A 156 -22.32 4.21 -21.62
C ASN A 156 -22.25 4.74 -23.08
N SER A 157 -23.39 5.08 -23.69
CA SER A 157 -23.45 5.55 -25.09
C SER A 157 -22.45 6.67 -25.43
N ILE A 158 -22.14 7.54 -24.47
CA ILE A 158 -21.09 8.58 -24.55
C ILE A 158 -19.69 7.95 -24.64
N ASN A 159 -19.39 7.00 -23.77
CA ASN A 159 -18.12 6.29 -23.73
C ASN A 159 -17.89 5.46 -25.00
N LYS A 160 -18.94 4.89 -25.62
CA LYS A 160 -18.82 4.23 -26.92
C LYS A 160 -18.32 5.20 -28.01
N LYS A 161 -18.54 6.52 -27.93
CA LYS A 161 -18.01 7.45 -28.95
C LYS A 161 -16.49 7.61 -28.86
N TYR A 162 -15.94 7.66 -27.65
CA TYR A 162 -14.52 7.97 -27.41
C TYR A 162 -13.65 6.71 -27.22
N LEU A 163 -14.27 5.62 -26.77
CA LEU A 163 -13.61 4.40 -26.33
C LEU A 163 -14.04 3.16 -27.15
N LYS A 164 -14.78 3.34 -28.26
CA LYS A 164 -15.25 2.25 -29.17
C LYS A 164 -14.14 1.34 -29.72
N LYS A 165 -12.90 1.81 -29.75
CA LYS A 165 -11.74 1.13 -30.35
C LYS A 165 -10.69 0.70 -29.33
N THR A 166 -10.94 0.91 -28.04
CA THR A 166 -10.00 0.42 -27.03
C THR A 166 -10.33 -1.04 -26.71
N ASN A 167 -9.30 -1.88 -26.78
CA ASN A 167 -9.31 -3.25 -26.26
C ASN A 167 -8.71 -3.29 -24.84
N ALA A 168 -8.59 -2.13 -24.18
CA ALA A 168 -8.00 -2.05 -22.84
C ALA A 168 -8.82 -2.86 -21.84
N THR A 169 -8.13 -3.75 -21.15
CA THR A 169 -8.62 -4.59 -20.07
C THR A 169 -8.17 -4.06 -18.70
N THR A 170 -7.12 -3.24 -18.67
CA THR A 170 -6.55 -2.62 -17.47
C THR A 170 -6.58 -1.10 -17.51
N LEU A 171 -6.45 -0.45 -16.35
CA LEU A 171 -6.34 1.01 -16.25
C LEU A 171 -5.09 1.56 -16.96
N GLU A 172 -3.96 0.85 -16.91
CA GLU A 172 -2.72 1.20 -17.63
C GLU A 172 -2.91 1.17 -19.14
N GLU A 173 -3.51 0.10 -19.67
CA GLU A 173 -3.78 -0.02 -21.11
C GLU A 173 -4.71 1.10 -21.58
N LEU A 174 -5.69 1.47 -20.75
CA LEU A 174 -6.60 2.57 -21.04
C LEU A 174 -5.87 3.90 -21.05
N LEU A 175 -5.00 4.17 -20.06
CA LEU A 175 -4.19 5.38 -20.03
C LEU A 175 -3.29 5.48 -21.26
N ALA A 176 -2.57 4.41 -21.59
CA ALA A 176 -1.69 4.35 -22.75
C ALA A 176 -2.45 4.61 -24.06
N PHE A 177 -3.65 4.03 -24.22
CA PHE A 177 -4.52 4.29 -25.36
C PHE A 177 -4.91 5.77 -25.47
N LEU A 178 -5.30 6.39 -24.34
CA LEU A 178 -5.70 7.80 -24.31
C LEU A 178 -4.55 8.75 -24.64
N GLU A 179 -3.35 8.47 -24.13
CA GLU A 179 -2.14 9.24 -24.38
C GLU A 179 -1.69 9.12 -25.84
N ALA A 180 -1.69 7.89 -26.40
CA ALA A 180 -1.32 7.65 -27.80
C ALA A 180 -2.23 8.38 -28.80
N LYS A 181 -3.52 8.49 -28.47
CA LYS A 181 -4.50 9.20 -29.31
C LYS A 181 -4.46 10.72 -29.17
N LYS A 182 -3.70 11.26 -28.20
CA LYS A 182 -3.62 12.70 -27.90
C LYS A 182 -5.01 13.35 -27.85
N TYR A 183 -5.94 12.77 -27.10
CA TYR A 183 -7.30 13.32 -26.98
C TYR A 183 -7.29 14.66 -26.23
N CYS A 184 -7.03 15.77 -26.93
CA CYS A 184 -6.91 17.11 -26.33
C CYS A 184 -8.18 17.61 -25.62
N GLY A 185 -9.34 17.06 -25.98
CA GLY A 185 -10.66 17.43 -25.43
C GLY A 185 -11.11 16.62 -24.22
N LEU A 186 -10.30 15.66 -23.75
CA LEU A 186 -10.62 14.80 -22.61
C LEU A 186 -9.66 15.09 -21.45
N ASP A 187 -10.22 15.26 -20.27
CA ASP A 187 -9.51 15.28 -18.99
C ASP A 187 -9.63 13.91 -18.34
N TYR A 188 -8.48 13.28 -18.11
CA TYR A 188 -8.32 11.97 -17.51
C TYR A 188 -7.37 12.02 -16.31
N THR A 189 -7.36 13.17 -15.61
CA THR A 189 -6.51 13.41 -14.44
C THR A 189 -6.77 12.39 -13.31
N ASP A 190 -8.02 12.01 -13.09
CA ASP A 190 -8.38 11.03 -12.05
C ASP A 190 -7.82 9.62 -12.36
N LEU A 191 -7.82 9.22 -13.64
CA LEU A 191 -7.18 7.98 -14.08
C LEU A 191 -5.65 8.02 -13.83
N LYS A 192 -5.00 9.15 -14.16
CA LYS A 192 -3.55 9.32 -13.90
C LYS A 192 -3.24 9.24 -12.42
N LYS A 193 -4.00 9.94 -11.58
CA LYS A 193 -3.82 9.93 -10.12
C LYS A 193 -4.05 8.53 -9.53
N CYS A 194 -5.07 7.83 -10.00
CA CYS A 194 -5.38 6.47 -9.55
C CYS A 194 -4.20 5.50 -9.81
N ILE A 195 -3.62 5.54 -11.01
CA ILE A 195 -2.45 4.74 -11.38
C ILE A 195 -1.22 5.17 -10.58
N LEU A 196 -0.98 6.48 -10.46
CA LEU A 196 0.13 7.04 -9.69
C LEU A 196 0.08 6.60 -8.22
N ASN A 197 -1.10 6.67 -7.58
CA ASN A 197 -1.28 6.27 -6.19
C ASN A 197 -0.86 4.81 -5.99
N LYS A 198 -1.33 3.89 -6.84
CA LYS A 198 -0.95 2.47 -6.75
C LYS A 198 0.55 2.26 -6.89
N GLN A 199 1.19 2.94 -7.85
CA GLN A 199 2.63 2.84 -8.06
C GLN A 199 3.42 3.31 -6.83
N ILE A 200 3.02 4.45 -6.26
CA ILE A 200 3.68 5.01 -5.08
C ILE A 200 3.40 4.16 -3.84
N ASP A 201 2.19 3.65 -3.66
CA ASP A 201 1.83 2.76 -2.54
C ASP A 201 2.70 1.49 -2.56
N LYS A 202 2.94 0.91 -3.74
CA LYS A 202 3.86 -0.24 -3.90
C LYS A 202 5.29 0.07 -3.49
N GLU A 203 5.80 1.24 -3.86
CA GLU A 203 7.15 1.68 -3.47
C GLU A 203 7.23 2.05 -1.98
N LEU A 204 6.17 2.68 -1.44
CA LEU A 204 6.04 3.00 -0.03
C LEU A 204 6.06 1.71 0.81
N ARG A 205 5.32 0.66 0.40
CA ARG A 205 5.35 -0.65 1.05
C ARG A 205 6.79 -1.18 1.18
N LYS A 206 7.57 -1.15 0.09
CA LYS A 206 8.98 -1.59 0.12
C LYS A 206 9.81 -0.77 1.11
N LYS A 207 9.64 0.56 1.10
CA LYS A 207 10.35 1.46 2.03
C LYS A 207 9.98 1.19 3.49
N ILE A 208 8.71 0.95 3.79
CA ILE A 208 8.23 0.58 5.13
C ILE A 208 8.88 -0.73 5.60
N ILE A 209 8.89 -1.76 4.76
CA ILE A 209 9.51 -3.05 5.06
C ILE A 209 11.01 -2.89 5.34
N LYS A 210 11.71 -2.10 4.51
CA LYS A 210 13.15 -1.79 4.72
C LYS A 210 13.39 -1.03 6.03
N MET A 211 12.57 -0.04 6.34
CA MET A 211 12.68 0.71 7.59
C MET A 211 12.34 -0.13 8.83
N ALA A 212 11.35 -1.02 8.75
CA ALA A 212 11.07 -2.00 9.81
C ALA A 212 12.24 -2.97 10.02
N SER A 213 12.89 -3.39 8.94
CA SER A 213 14.09 -4.22 9.01
C SER A 213 15.27 -3.49 9.68
N LEU A 214 15.48 -2.21 9.35
CA LEU A 214 16.48 -1.37 10.02
C LEU A 214 16.16 -1.15 11.50
N SER A 215 14.88 -0.94 11.83
CA SER A 215 14.40 -0.84 13.20
C SER A 215 14.74 -2.10 13.99
N LEU A 216 14.61 -3.29 13.40
CA LEU A 216 15.01 -4.55 14.02
C LEU A 216 16.53 -4.68 14.23
N ILE A 217 17.35 -4.19 13.29
CA ILE A 217 18.82 -4.25 13.38
C ILE A 217 19.33 -3.31 14.49
N TYR A 218 18.75 -2.11 14.59
CA TYR A 218 19.21 -1.05 15.49
C TYR A 218 18.31 -0.83 16.71
N SER A 219 17.36 -1.72 16.96
CA SER A 219 16.49 -1.64 18.14
C SER A 219 17.34 -1.62 19.42
N PRO A 220 17.02 -0.75 20.40
CA PRO A 220 17.72 -0.74 21.68
C PRO A 220 17.53 -2.04 22.46
N ASN A 221 16.56 -2.87 22.09
CA ASN A 221 16.22 -4.13 22.75
C ASN A 221 16.93 -5.34 22.11
N THR A 222 17.89 -5.13 21.20
CA THR A 222 18.59 -6.20 20.50
C THR A 222 20.11 -6.05 20.52
N ILE A 223 20.79 -7.17 20.30
CA ILE A 223 22.17 -7.18 19.79
C ILE A 223 22.14 -7.26 18.26
N LEU A 224 23.25 -6.89 17.63
CA LEU A 224 23.36 -6.74 16.18
C LEU A 224 23.03 -8.06 15.45
N GLU A 225 23.58 -9.18 15.90
CA GLU A 225 23.36 -10.51 15.30
C GLU A 225 21.89 -10.91 15.32
N HIS A 226 21.21 -10.69 16.45
CA HIS A 226 19.79 -10.97 16.60
C HIS A 226 18.94 -10.06 15.74
N GLY A 227 19.32 -8.78 15.64
CA GLY A 227 18.62 -7.80 14.80
C GLY A 227 18.69 -8.17 13.33
N HIS A 228 19.87 -8.57 12.84
CA HIS A 228 20.05 -9.07 11.48
C HIS A 228 19.23 -10.32 11.20
N TYR A 229 19.23 -11.31 12.12
CA TYR A 229 18.42 -12.52 11.96
C TYR A 229 16.92 -12.20 11.83
N ARG A 230 16.40 -11.30 12.68
CA ARG A 230 14.99 -10.88 12.62
C ARG A 230 14.66 -10.14 11.32
N ALA A 231 15.54 -9.24 10.89
CA ALA A 231 15.38 -8.51 9.64
C ALA A 231 15.36 -9.46 8.43
N GLU A 232 16.25 -10.46 8.42
CA GLU A 232 16.29 -11.49 7.38
C GLU A 232 14.96 -12.28 7.36
N LYS A 233 14.47 -12.74 8.51
CA LYS A 233 13.19 -13.45 8.60
C LYS A 233 12.00 -12.60 8.17
N LEU A 234 11.99 -11.31 8.51
CA LEU A 234 10.97 -10.38 8.04
C LEU A 234 10.95 -10.29 6.52
N ILE A 235 12.11 -10.11 5.89
CA ILE A 235 12.22 -10.00 4.43
C ILE A 235 11.79 -11.30 3.75
N GLU A 236 12.27 -12.45 4.24
CA GLU A 236 11.92 -13.77 3.70
C GLU A 236 10.41 -13.98 3.69
N GLU A 237 9.75 -13.75 4.83
CA GLU A 237 8.31 -13.95 4.96
C GLU A 237 7.51 -12.98 4.08
N PHE A 238 7.90 -11.71 4.02
CA PHE A 238 7.23 -10.74 3.16
C PHE A 238 7.48 -11.03 1.67
N ASN A 239 8.66 -11.50 1.29
CA ASN A 239 8.94 -11.94 -0.08
C ASN A 239 8.09 -13.14 -0.48
N GLU A 240 8.01 -14.15 0.40
CA GLU A 240 7.23 -15.36 0.16
C GLU A 240 5.73 -15.04 0.08
N TYR A 241 5.19 -14.31 1.06
CA TYR A 241 3.76 -14.06 1.18
C TYR A 241 3.25 -13.06 0.13
N TYR A 242 4.01 -12.00 -0.17
CA TYR A 242 3.58 -10.93 -1.08
C TYR A 242 4.23 -10.99 -2.47
N GLY A 243 5.04 -12.01 -2.75
CA GLY A 243 5.78 -12.13 -4.01
C GLY A 243 6.74 -10.95 -4.25
N LEU A 244 7.37 -10.45 -3.19
CA LEU A 244 8.36 -9.37 -3.28
C LEU A 244 9.74 -9.92 -3.63
N ASN A 245 10.63 -9.03 -4.05
CA ASN A 245 12.03 -9.35 -4.32
C ASN A 245 12.94 -8.35 -3.59
N LEU A 246 12.74 -8.24 -2.28
CA LEU A 246 13.58 -7.43 -1.39
C LEU A 246 14.79 -8.27 -0.94
N SER A 247 15.94 -7.63 -0.74
CA SER A 247 17.12 -8.32 -0.21
C SER A 247 17.69 -7.60 1.01
N ILE A 248 18.32 -8.37 1.91
CA ILE A 248 18.99 -7.81 3.08
C ILE A 248 20.14 -6.87 2.69
N LYS A 249 20.83 -7.15 1.57
CA LYS A 249 21.89 -6.29 1.03
C LYS A 249 21.39 -4.91 0.60
N GLU A 250 20.14 -4.81 0.13
CA GLU A 250 19.53 -3.53 -0.18
C GLU A 250 19.26 -2.69 1.06
N ILE A 251 19.19 -3.27 2.26
CA ILE A 251 19.04 -2.53 3.51
C ILE A 251 20.39 -1.93 3.94
N ASP A 252 21.48 -2.66 3.74
CA ASP A 252 22.85 -2.16 3.92
C ASP A 252 23.21 -1.07 2.89
N LEU A 253 22.56 -1.04 1.72
CA LEU A 253 22.70 0.03 0.73
C LEU A 253 21.76 1.21 0.99
N PHE A 254 20.54 0.95 1.44
CA PHE A 254 19.57 1.98 1.88
C PHE A 254 20.15 2.85 3.01
N THR A 255 21.07 2.30 3.79
CA THR A 255 21.85 3.04 4.77
C THR A 255 22.90 3.95 4.11
N ASN A 256 23.54 3.53 3.02
CA ASN A 256 24.64 4.28 2.36
C ASN A 256 24.18 5.36 1.36
N GLU A 257 22.98 5.26 0.78
CA GLU A 257 22.47 6.27 -0.19
C GLU A 257 22.31 7.67 0.44
N ASP A 258 22.05 7.75 1.75
CA ASP A 258 21.85 9.02 2.47
C ASP A 258 23.15 9.74 2.85
N ASP A 259 24.26 9.00 2.99
CA ASP A 259 25.59 9.59 3.29
C ASP A 259 26.15 10.41 2.11
N LEU A 260 25.62 10.18 0.90
CA LEU A 260 25.92 10.97 -0.29
C LEU A 260 25.02 12.21 -0.43
N GLU A 261 23.84 12.24 0.20
CA GLU A 261 22.86 13.33 0.12
C GLU A 261 22.94 14.35 1.28
N GLU A 262 23.77 14.11 2.32
CA GLU A 262 23.96 15.01 3.48
C GLU A 262 24.39 16.45 3.16
N LYS A 263 24.69 16.77 1.90
CA LYS A 263 25.08 18.12 1.44
C LYS A 263 23.92 19.10 1.17
N ASN A 264 22.65 18.71 1.32
CA ASN A 264 21.53 19.61 0.97
C ASN A 264 20.54 19.86 2.14
N GLU A 265 20.01 21.09 2.13
CA GLU A 265 19.24 21.84 3.15
C GLU A 265 18.00 21.14 3.79
N PRO A 266 17.50 21.65 4.95
CA PRO A 266 16.35 21.07 5.65
C PRO A 266 15.04 21.11 4.84
N VAL A 267 14.31 19.98 4.86
CA VAL A 267 13.03 19.81 4.16
C VAL A 267 11.87 20.06 5.12
N GLU A 268 11.20 21.21 5.01
CA GLU A 268 9.94 21.48 5.70
C GLU A 268 8.77 20.87 4.89
N ILE A 269 7.98 19.97 5.49
CA ILE A 269 6.80 19.34 4.87
C ILE A 269 5.54 19.97 5.47
N VAL A 270 4.78 20.67 4.62
CA VAL A 270 3.43 21.15 4.98
C VAL A 270 2.43 20.09 4.51
N LEU A 271 1.79 19.41 5.47
CA LEU A 271 0.75 18.41 5.18
C LEU A 271 -0.57 19.10 4.78
N PRO A 272 -1.32 18.58 3.79
CA PRO A 272 -2.66 19.08 3.48
C PRO A 272 -3.65 18.77 4.60
N ASN A 273 -4.51 19.74 4.90
CA ASN A 273 -5.52 19.69 5.97
C ASN A 273 -6.55 18.57 5.76
N LYS A 274 -6.87 17.82 6.83
CA LYS A 274 -7.78 16.65 6.86
C LYS A 274 -9.27 16.94 6.52
N ASN A 275 -9.63 18.11 6.00
CA ASN A 275 -11.02 18.53 5.85
C ASN A 275 -11.64 18.35 4.44
N GLU A 276 -10.95 17.70 3.50
CA GLU A 276 -11.50 17.49 2.15
C GLU A 276 -12.16 16.12 1.89
N LEU A 277 -12.19 15.22 2.89
CA LEU A 277 -12.99 14.00 2.82
C LEU A 277 -14.33 14.23 3.52
N SER A 278 -15.40 14.39 2.72
CA SER A 278 -16.73 14.77 3.22
C SER A 278 -17.28 13.76 4.24
N PRO A 279 -17.95 14.22 5.31
CA PRO A 279 -18.60 13.37 6.30
C PRO A 279 -20.03 13.01 5.86
N ASN A 280 -20.30 11.74 5.55
CA ASN A 280 -21.65 11.13 5.47
C ASN A 280 -21.49 9.62 5.21
N LYS A 281 -22.09 8.65 5.90
CA LYS A 281 -23.21 8.60 6.83
C LYS A 281 -23.03 7.41 7.79
N ARG A 282 -23.18 7.65 9.10
CA ARG A 282 -23.72 6.65 10.03
C ARG A 282 -25.09 6.21 9.51
N ARG A 283 -25.34 4.90 9.38
CA ARG A 283 -26.63 4.28 9.76
C ARG A 283 -26.59 2.74 9.74
N ARG A 284 -26.72 2.20 10.95
CA ARG A 284 -27.43 0.96 11.35
C ARG A 284 -26.87 -0.38 10.84
N LEU A 285 -26.08 -1.02 11.70
CA LEU A 285 -26.22 -2.46 11.98
C LEU A 285 -26.03 -2.69 13.49
N PHE A 286 -27.10 -2.43 14.24
CA PHE A 286 -27.40 -3.17 15.46
C PHE A 286 -28.81 -3.69 15.29
N ARG A 287 -28.92 -4.98 15.01
CA ARG A 287 -29.97 -5.85 15.53
C ARG A 287 -29.46 -7.28 15.41
N ARG A 288 -29.59 -7.96 16.55
CA ARG A 288 -29.14 -9.30 16.94
C ARG A 288 -29.37 -10.36 15.87
#